data_AF-A0A937WI61-F1
#
_entry.id   AF-A0A937WI61-F1
#
_cell.length_a   1.000
_cell.length_b   1.000
_cell.length_c   1.000
_cell.angle_alpha   90.00
_cell.angle_beta   90.00
_cell.angle_gamma   90.00
#
_symmetry.space_group_name_H-M   'P 1'
#
loop_
_entity.id
_entity.type
_entity.pdbx_description
1 polymer ?
#
loop_
_entity_poly.entity_id
_entity_poly.type
_entity_poly.pdbx_seq_one_letter_code
_entity_poly.pdbx_strand_id
1 'polypeptide(L)' 'MVAAPGVCGGRPTFKYTRIDVRHALGLLVTGRTVEEVAISYEIPIEAVKEALQLASNAFDQHVEGTTKVA' A
#
# COMPACT_ATOMS: atom_id res chain seq x y z
N MET A 1 3.82 -4.26 6.50
CA MET A 1 3.59 -2.82 6.85
C MET A 1 3.29 -2.61 8.35
N VAL A 2 3.13 -1.36 8.83
CA VAL A 2 2.68 -0.99 10.19
C VAL A 2 1.60 0.10 10.10
N ALA A 3 0.58 0.03 10.95
CA ALA A 3 -0.39 1.11 11.16
C ALA A 3 -0.33 1.54 12.63
N ALA A 4 -0.11 2.83 12.87
CA ALA A 4 -0.02 3.39 14.22
C ALA A 4 -0.78 4.72 14.27
N PRO A 5 -1.66 4.97 15.27
CA PRO A 5 -2.53 6.16 15.30
C PRO A 5 -1.80 7.51 15.11
N GLY A 6 -0.57 7.64 15.61
CA GLY A 6 0.26 8.85 15.47
C GLY A 6 1.13 8.94 14.20
N VAL A 7 1.05 7.96 13.29
CA VAL A 7 1.88 7.89 12.08
C VAL A 7 0.98 7.99 10.86
N CYS A 8 1.22 8.98 9.99
CA CYS A 8 0.44 9.22 8.77
C CYS A 8 -1.09 9.22 8.99
N GLY A 9 -1.56 9.70 10.15
CA GLY A 9 -2.99 9.73 10.50
C GLY A 9 -3.59 8.33 10.72
N GLY A 10 -2.81 7.36 11.18
CA GLY A 10 -3.24 5.98 11.39
C GLY A 10 -3.20 5.12 10.12
N ARG A 11 -2.83 5.69 8.97
CA ARG A 11 -2.77 4.95 7.70
C ARG A 11 -1.59 3.98 7.66
N PRO A 12 -1.70 2.86 6.93
CA PRO A 12 -0.59 1.92 6.78
C PRO A 12 0.65 2.60 6.18
N THR A 13 1.81 2.35 6.78
CA THR A 13 3.12 2.76 6.29
C THR A 13 4.06 1.56 6.11
N PHE A 14 5.12 1.75 5.34
CA PHE A 14 6.21 0.80 5.30
C PHE A 14 6.98 0.84 6.63
N LYS A 15 7.44 -0.32 7.10
CA LYS A 15 8.16 -0.43 8.38
C LYS A 15 9.38 0.49 8.34
N TYR A 16 9.59 1.21 9.45
CA TYR A 16 10.72 2.12 9.64
C TYR A 16 10.76 3.32 8.67
N THR A 17 9.68 3.57 7.93
CA THR A 17 9.55 4.77 7.09
C THR A 17 8.30 5.54 7.47
N ARG A 18 8.26 6.83 7.10
CA ARG A 18 7.04 7.64 7.11
C ARG A 18 6.38 7.70 5.74
N ILE A 19 6.62 6.69 4.91
CA ILE A 19 6.01 6.60 3.59
C ILE A 19 4.69 5.87 3.72
N ASP A 20 3.64 6.63 3.45
CA ASP A 20 2.27 6.16 3.34
C ASP A 20 2.14 5.19 2.14
N VAL A 21 1.41 4.10 2.36
CA VAL A 21 1.21 3.05 1.35
C VAL A 21 0.37 3.52 0.16
N ARG A 22 -0.68 4.30 0.41
CA ARG A 22 -1.50 4.92 -0.64
C ARG A 22 -0.65 5.84 -1.50
N HIS A 23 0.30 6.58 -0.93
CA HIS A 23 1.25 7.40 -1.68
C HIS A 23 2.10 6.55 -2.62
N ALA A 24 2.70 5.46 -2.13
CA ALA A 24 3.48 4.55 -2.97
C ALA A 24 2.65 3.92 -4.11
N LEU A 25 1.41 3.47 -3.83
CA LEU A 25 0.51 2.96 -4.85
C LEU A 25 0.13 4.04 -5.88
N GLY A 26 -0.08 5.29 -5.43
CA GLY A 26 -0.34 6.42 -6.32
C GLY A 26 0.78 6.69 -7.32
N LEU A 27 2.04 6.47 -6.92
CA LEU A 27 3.19 6.59 -7.84
C LEU A 27 3.17 5.52 -8.93
N LEU A 28 2.75 4.30 -8.61
CA LEU A 28 2.60 3.25 -9.62
C LEU A 28 1.56 3.61 -10.68
N VAL A 29 0.47 4.29 -10.29
CA VAL A 29 -0.55 4.80 -11.22
C VAL A 29 0.03 5.81 -12.21
N THR A 30 1.10 6.52 -11.85
CA THR A 30 1.80 7.45 -12.77
C THR A 30 2.72 6.77 -13.78
N GLY A 31 2.74 5.44 -13.83
CA GLY A 31 3.58 4.64 -14.73
C GLY A 31 4.95 4.29 -14.16
N ARG A 32 5.20 4.58 -12.88
CA ARG A 32 6.43 4.13 -12.19
C ARG A 32 6.42 2.63 -11.99
N THR A 33 7.59 2.00 -12.06
CA THR A 33 7.72 0.58 -11.69
C THR A 33 7.84 0.39 -10.17
N VAL A 34 7.66 -0.86 -9.73
CA VAL A 34 7.85 -1.25 -8.32
C VAL A 34 9.28 -0.96 -7.86
N GLU A 35 10.27 -1.25 -8.70
CA GLU A 35 11.69 -1.04 -8.45
C GLU A 35 12.00 0.45 -8.31
N GLU A 36 11.45 1.29 -9.19
CA GLU A 36 11.64 2.74 -9.11
C GLU A 36 11.08 3.33 -7.83
N VAL A 37 9.89 2.88 -7.39
CA VAL A 37 9.29 3.30 -6.12
C VAL A 37 10.12 2.81 -4.93
N ALA A 38 10.55 1.55 -4.95
CA ALA A 38 11.37 0.97 -3.88
C ALA A 38 12.70 1.72 -3.72
N ILE A 39 13.40 1.99 -4.82
CA ILE A 39 14.67 2.73 -4.84
C ILE A 39 14.47 4.17 -4.36
N SER A 40 13.41 4.86 -4.81
CA SER A 40 13.15 6.27 -4.47
C SER A 40 13.02 6.54 -2.97
N TYR A 41 12.64 5.51 -2.20
CA TYR A 41 12.36 5.64 -0.76
C TYR A 41 13.18 4.67 0.10
N GLU A 42 14.16 3.98 -0.48
CA GLU A 42 14.98 2.97 0.20
C GLU A 42 14.14 1.89 0.92
N ILE A 43 13.04 1.49 0.28
CA ILE A 43 12.13 0.46 0.78
C ILE A 43 12.48 -0.87 0.10
N PRO A 44 12.44 -2.02 0.80
CA PRO A 44 12.59 -3.31 0.14
C PRO A 44 11.54 -3.50 -0.96
N ILE A 45 11.97 -3.96 -2.15
CA ILE A 45 11.08 -4.24 -3.29
C ILE A 45 9.91 -5.14 -2.86
N GLU A 46 10.19 -6.16 -2.05
CA GLU A 46 9.17 -7.09 -1.55
C GLU A 46 8.13 -6.42 -0.66
N ALA A 47 8.46 -5.33 0.04
CA ALA A 47 7.48 -4.58 0.83
C ALA A 47 6.50 -3.83 -0.08
N VAL A 48 6.95 -3.30 -1.21
CA VAL A 48 6.07 -2.66 -2.21
C VAL A 48 5.16 -3.70 -2.88
N LYS A 49 5.68 -4.90 -3.16
CA LYS A 49 4.87 -6.02 -3.65
C LYS A 49 3.85 -6.51 -2.62
N GLU A 50 4.24 -6.63 -1.35
CA GLU A 50 3.33 -6.96 -0.24
C GLU A 50 2.17 -5.94 -0.19
N ALA A 51 2.47 -4.65 -0.35
CA ALA A 51 1.46 -3.59 -0.37
C ALA A 51 0.47 -3.74 -1.53
N LEU A 52 0.95 -4.07 -2.73
CA LEU A 52 0.10 -4.36 -3.89
C LEU A 52 -0.81 -5.56 -3.65
N GLN A 53 -0.26 -6.65 -3.12
CA GLN A 53 -1.04 -7.86 -2.83
C GLN A 53 -2.14 -7.57 -1.81
N LEU A 54 -1.81 -6.85 -0.73
CA LEU A 54 -2.79 -6.47 0.29
C LEU A 54 -3.88 -5.53 -0.27
N ALA A 55 -3.51 -4.60 -1.15
CA ALA A 55 -4.48 -3.74 -1.81
C ALA A 55 -5.42 -4.53 -2.73
N SER A 56 -4.91 -5.49 -3.50
CA SER A 56 -5.72 -6.39 -4.33
C SER A 56 -6.69 -7.21 -3.47
N ASN A 57 -6.19 -7.85 -2.42
CA ASN A 57 -7.02 -8.65 -1.53
C ASN A 57 -8.11 -7.82 -0.84
N ALA A 58 -7.79 -6.60 -0.41
CA ALA A 58 -8.75 -5.69 0.21
C ALA A 58 -9.83 -5.24 -0.79
N PHE A 59 -9.47 -5.06 -2.06
CA PHE A 59 -10.42 -4.76 -3.12
C PHE A 59 -11.41 -5.92 -3.33
N ASP A 60 -10.91 -7.15 -3.43
CA ASP A 60 -11.76 -8.34 -3.58
C ASP A 60 -12.73 -8.50 -2.39
N GLN A 61 -12.22 -8.37 -1.16
CA GLN A 61 -13.04 -8.44 0.06
C GLN A 61 -14.12 -7.36 0.12
N HIS A 62 -13.82 -6.15 -0.36
CA HIS A 62 -14.80 -5.07 -0.43
C HIS A 62 -15.92 -5.38 -1.45
N VAL A 63 -15.57 -5.98 -2.59
CA VAL A 63 -16.54 -6.39 -3.60
C VAL A 63 -17.43 -7.52 -3.08
N GLU A 64 -16.85 -8.54 -2.43
CA GLU A 64 -17.62 -9.63 -1.80
C GLU A 64 -18.56 -9.13 -0.69
N GLY A 65 -18.07 -8.18 0.12
CA GLY A 65 -18.86 -7.53 1.17
C GLY A 65 -20.02 -6.72 0.60
N THR A 66 -19.86 -6.08 -0.56
CA THR A 66 -20.90 -5.30 -1.23
C THR A 66 -21.94 -6.19 -1.92
N THR A 67 -21.52 -7.35 -2.42
CA THR A 67 -22.40 -8.30 -3.14
C THR A 67 -23.32 -9.09 -2.19
N LYS A 68 -22.93 -9.26 -0.91
CA LYS A 68 -23.74 -9.95 0.11
C LYS A 68 -24.84 -9.10 0.76
N VAL A 69 -24.94 -7.82 0.42
CA VAL A 69 -25.96 -6.89 0.97
C VAL A 69 -27.07 -6.54 -0.03
N ALA A 70 -27.14 -7.25 -1.17
CA ALA A 70 -28.19 -7.13 -2.17
C ALA A 70 -29.19 -8.28 -2.08
#